data_AF-A0A938IHY4-F1
#
_entry.id   AF-A0A938IHY4-F1
#
_cell.length_a   1.000
_cell.length_b   1.000
_cell.length_c   1.000
_cell.angle_alpha   90.00
_cell.angle_beta   90.00
_cell.angle_gamma   90.00
#
_symmetry.space_group_name_H-M   'P 1'
#
loop_
_entity.id
_entity.type
_entity.pdbx_description
1 polymer ?
#
loop_
_entity_poly.entity_id
_entity_poly.type
_entity_poly.pdbx_seq_one_letter_code
_entity_poly.pdbx_strand_id
1 'polypeptide(L)'
;MSGPHRIASIRAAARRSGFALLVMAAAACRDDRAMNGEFHRVHTEPTSAEHFEKAWYLLRQLEEFEPEQTMAQITYHLNRWLADQTEPDDWVRDPMMDDASLDYLRGLHSLVHLDTLEFSTRDTAYLRESRWLRDIATWVAASPPPIELADWLAAAPERHGADSARRLGIAARCFDWTIRNIQLDAFPTLPDAAGAAGKKVRSERPAAEAIPGPGYTMPPWQALLLGHGDALQRARIFLLLLRQHGIEGAVLASAPQDSATPVPWAVGVLIGSDLFLFEPELGWPIPGPSDTGIATLSELVESPALLRQLDAGEGVAYRVQESELSRIVALLDVSSESVARRMRLIESGLAGDHRMTLATRPSDTRSALSGLRGISAVAVWRVPLETELFELALTEARRRDSRLDAAYQWQMALFQGLSPLPQARQLHFRRQFDREDEKAGAIVKYMDLRASEADIERLATDPDQQMAHGLRRAAAEPEEAWRERVSRGQLLLRTGKQHASYWLGIAHYEQGEYETAVNWFAKRTLDESPNSPWAPGARYHVGRCFEMLGKFAEARAQYLLDESPQRHGNLLRSRWIRLHKLTDAPPAGDSAGDSAGASSAGRASTDPISTESRFR
;
A
#
# COMPACT_ATOMS: atom_id res chain seq x y z
N MET A 1 -33.94 17.74 -72.54
CA MET A 1 -34.33 16.34 -72.30
C MET A 1 -33.67 15.89 -70.99
N SER A 2 -34.51 15.70 -69.98
CA SER A 2 -34.47 14.64 -68.96
C SER A 2 -33.16 14.29 -68.22
N GLY A 3 -33.01 14.85 -67.02
CA GLY A 3 -32.97 14.07 -65.77
C GLY A 3 -31.62 13.63 -65.15
N PRO A 4 -31.53 13.51 -63.80
CA PRO A 4 -30.30 13.68 -63.00
C PRO A 4 -29.89 12.44 -62.17
N HIS A 5 -28.77 12.48 -61.42
CA HIS A 5 -28.72 12.06 -60.01
C HIS A 5 -27.45 12.53 -59.28
N ARG A 6 -27.65 12.88 -58.00
CA ARG A 6 -26.78 13.62 -57.07
C ARG A 6 -25.94 12.72 -56.15
N ILE A 7 -24.75 13.21 -55.81
CA ILE A 7 -24.11 13.40 -54.48
C ILE A 7 -24.58 12.51 -53.31
N ALA A 8 -23.65 11.79 -52.66
CA ALA A 8 -23.41 11.84 -51.19
C ALA A 8 -22.10 11.10 -50.77
N SER A 9 -21.38 11.74 -49.87
CA SER A 9 -20.13 11.37 -49.16
C SER A 9 -20.29 10.27 -48.10
N ILE A 10 -19.18 9.66 -47.62
CA ILE A 10 -18.79 9.57 -46.19
C ILE A 10 -17.41 8.88 -46.03
N ARG A 11 -16.60 9.42 -45.11
CA ARG A 11 -15.26 8.98 -44.67
C ARG A 11 -15.32 7.92 -43.56
N ALA A 12 -14.24 7.13 -43.50
CA ALA A 12 -13.58 6.54 -42.32
C ALA A 12 -14.31 5.51 -41.45
N ALA A 13 -13.73 4.29 -41.37
CA ALA A 13 -13.93 3.35 -40.28
C ALA A 13 -12.58 2.78 -39.82
N ALA A 14 -12.19 3.14 -38.60
CA ALA A 14 -11.04 2.62 -37.88
C ALA A 14 -11.38 1.28 -37.21
N ARG A 15 -10.45 0.33 -37.28
CA ARG A 15 -10.50 -0.96 -36.60
C ARG A 15 -10.37 -0.76 -35.08
N ARG A 16 -11.29 -1.33 -34.30
CA ARG A 16 -11.12 -1.62 -32.87
C ARG A 16 -11.36 -3.10 -32.64
N SER A 17 -10.35 -3.76 -32.09
CA SER A 17 -10.36 -5.16 -31.69
C SER A 17 -11.20 -5.31 -30.41
N GLY A 18 -12.30 -6.06 -30.49
CA GLY A 18 -13.04 -6.54 -29.32
C GLY A 18 -12.53 -7.93 -28.94
N PHE A 19 -12.01 -8.06 -27.72
CA PHE A 19 -11.64 -9.34 -27.14
C PHE A 19 -12.92 -9.95 -26.53
N ALA A 20 -13.52 -10.92 -27.23
CA ALA A 20 -14.64 -11.70 -26.70
C ALA A 20 -14.08 -13.02 -26.14
N LEU A 21 -14.00 -13.15 -24.82
CA LEU A 21 -13.74 -14.43 -24.16
C LEU A 21 -15.06 -15.21 -24.11
N LEU A 22 -15.14 -16.27 -24.91
CA LEU A 22 -16.30 -17.16 -25.00
C LEU A 22 -15.89 -18.52 -24.44
N VAL A 23 -16.19 -18.77 -23.16
CA VAL A 23 -16.13 -20.11 -22.57
C VAL A 23 -17.47 -20.78 -22.87
N MET A 24 -17.49 -21.67 -23.86
CA MET A 24 -18.59 -22.59 -24.11
C MET A 24 -18.21 -23.98 -23.63
N ALA A 25 -18.74 -24.35 -22.46
CA ALA A 25 -18.91 -25.76 -22.10
C ALA A 25 -20.11 -26.29 -22.87
N ALA A 26 -19.87 -27.18 -23.83
CA ALA A 26 -20.92 -27.96 -24.47
C ALA A 26 -20.49 -29.43 -24.52
N ALA A 27 -21.19 -30.26 -23.75
CA ALA A 27 -21.20 -31.70 -23.90
C ALA A 27 -21.78 -32.04 -25.29
N ALA A 28 -21.06 -32.88 -26.03
CA ALA A 28 -21.60 -33.55 -27.21
C ALA A 28 -21.07 -34.98 -27.24
N CYS A 29 -21.94 -35.93 -26.87
CA CYS A 29 -21.82 -37.31 -27.31
C CYS A 29 -21.84 -37.32 -28.85
N ARG A 30 -20.82 -37.90 -29.48
CA ARG A 30 -20.94 -38.48 -30.83
C ARG A 30 -20.02 -39.69 -30.96
N ASP A 31 -20.66 -40.73 -31.47
CA ASP A 31 -20.26 -42.12 -31.67
C ASP A 31 -18.80 -42.42 -32.01
N ASP A 32 -18.31 -43.43 -31.28
CA ASP A 32 -17.20 -44.31 -31.65
C ASP A 32 -17.43 -44.96 -33.02
N ARG A 33 -16.47 -44.77 -33.94
CA ARG A 33 -15.84 -45.86 -34.70
C ARG A 33 -14.77 -45.35 -35.66
N ALA A 34 -13.63 -46.06 -35.59
CA ALA A 34 -12.50 -46.07 -36.50
C ALA A 34 -11.53 -44.87 -36.39
N MET A 35 -10.46 -45.08 -35.61
CA MET A 35 -9.08 -45.08 -36.10
C MET A 35 -8.17 -45.61 -34.97
N ASN A 36 -7.94 -46.92 -34.96
CA ASN A 36 -6.92 -47.55 -34.14
C ASN A 36 -5.53 -47.09 -34.62
N GLY A 37 -4.94 -46.17 -33.87
CA GLY A 37 -3.52 -45.87 -33.85
C GLY A 37 -3.14 -45.56 -32.42
N GLU A 38 -2.49 -46.50 -31.76
CA GLU A 38 -2.01 -46.38 -30.38
C GLU A 38 -1.15 -45.13 -30.21
N PHE A 39 -1.72 -44.12 -29.54
CA PHE A 39 -0.95 -43.19 -28.73
C PHE A 39 -1.41 -43.40 -27.28
N HIS A 40 -0.87 -44.42 -26.62
CA HIS A 40 -0.73 -44.36 -25.17
C HIS A 40 0.23 -43.22 -24.86
N ARG A 41 -0.30 -41.99 -24.72
CA ARG A 41 0.38 -40.98 -23.90
C ARG A 41 0.35 -41.54 -22.49
N VAL A 42 1.45 -42.18 -22.11
CA VAL A 42 1.77 -42.37 -20.69
C VAL A 42 1.82 -40.95 -20.12
N HIS A 43 0.74 -40.52 -19.46
CA HIS A 43 0.80 -39.37 -18.59
C HIS A 43 1.66 -39.81 -17.41
N THR A 44 2.97 -39.65 -17.53
CA THR A 44 3.89 -39.76 -16.40
C THR A 44 3.43 -38.75 -15.35
N GLU A 45 3.24 -39.21 -14.11
CA GLU A 45 2.94 -38.28 -13.02
C GLU A 45 4.03 -37.20 -12.95
N PRO A 46 3.68 -35.93 -12.72
CA PRO A 46 4.67 -34.87 -12.58
C PRO A 46 5.65 -35.19 -11.46
N THR A 47 6.93 -34.90 -11.69
CA THR A 47 7.98 -34.99 -10.67
C THR A 47 7.78 -33.93 -9.57
N SER A 48 8.41 -34.12 -8.40
CA SER A 48 8.43 -33.12 -7.32
C SER A 48 8.83 -31.72 -7.81
N ALA A 49 9.89 -31.64 -8.63
CA ALA A 49 10.39 -30.38 -9.19
C ALA A 49 9.36 -29.72 -10.13
N GLU A 50 8.65 -30.51 -10.94
CA GLU A 50 7.57 -29.99 -11.80
C GLU A 50 6.39 -29.47 -10.99
N HIS A 51 6.06 -30.10 -9.85
CA HIS A 51 5.06 -29.57 -8.92
C HIS A 51 5.47 -28.22 -8.34
N PHE A 52 6.72 -28.05 -7.93
CA PHE A 52 7.24 -26.77 -7.43
C PHE A 52 7.20 -25.67 -8.50
N GLU A 53 7.72 -25.96 -9.69
CA GLU A 53 7.71 -25.02 -10.82
C GLU A 53 6.28 -24.64 -11.22
N LYS A 54 5.34 -25.58 -11.17
CA LYS A 54 3.93 -25.30 -11.46
C LYS A 54 3.30 -24.40 -10.40
N ALA A 55 3.56 -24.66 -9.11
CA ALA A 55 3.11 -23.78 -8.03
C ALA A 55 3.64 -22.36 -8.24
N TRP A 56 4.92 -22.22 -8.59
CA TRP A 56 5.53 -20.93 -8.81
C TRP A 56 5.01 -20.21 -10.06
N TYR A 57 4.83 -20.94 -11.16
CA TYR A 57 4.19 -20.42 -12.37
C TYR A 57 2.79 -19.87 -12.08
N LEU A 58 1.97 -20.61 -11.33
CA LEU A 58 0.63 -20.16 -10.96
C LEU A 58 0.67 -18.95 -10.01
N LEU A 59 1.58 -18.95 -9.03
CA LEU A 59 1.81 -17.79 -8.16
C LEU A 59 2.21 -16.56 -8.99
N ARG A 60 2.94 -16.77 -10.09
CA ARG A 60 3.37 -15.70 -10.99
C ARG A 60 2.23 -14.98 -11.68
N GLN A 61 1.19 -15.72 -12.00
CA GLN A 61 0.04 -15.30 -12.78
C GLN A 61 -1.26 -15.27 -11.96
N LEU A 62 -1.18 -15.26 -10.63
CA LEU A 62 -2.36 -15.40 -9.78
C LEU A 62 -3.45 -14.39 -10.12
N GLU A 63 -3.07 -13.14 -10.41
CA GLU A 63 -3.97 -12.05 -10.77
C GLU A 63 -4.51 -12.12 -12.21
N GLU A 64 -4.03 -13.06 -13.04
CA GLU A 64 -4.54 -13.32 -14.39
C GLU A 64 -5.71 -14.32 -14.39
N PHE A 65 -5.93 -15.02 -13.28
CA PHE A 65 -6.90 -16.10 -13.16
C PHE A 65 -7.85 -15.87 -11.97
N GLU A 66 -8.86 -16.75 -11.82
CA GLU A 66 -9.75 -16.73 -10.65
C GLU A 66 -8.96 -17.00 -9.36
N PRO A 67 -8.89 -16.05 -8.41
CA PRO A 67 -7.94 -16.13 -7.30
C PRO A 67 -8.15 -17.36 -6.40
N GLU A 68 -9.38 -17.65 -5.99
CA GLU A 68 -9.67 -18.76 -5.06
C GLU A 68 -9.25 -20.12 -5.64
N GLN A 69 -9.63 -20.38 -6.89
CA GLN A 69 -9.28 -21.62 -7.58
C GLN A 69 -7.78 -21.73 -7.80
N THR A 70 -7.13 -20.63 -8.21
CA THR A 70 -5.70 -20.61 -8.47
C THR A 70 -4.89 -20.78 -7.19
N MET A 71 -5.32 -20.17 -6.09
CA MET A 71 -4.71 -20.36 -4.77
C MET A 71 -4.81 -21.81 -4.30
N ALA A 72 -5.97 -22.46 -4.48
CA ALA A 72 -6.14 -23.88 -4.16
C ALA A 72 -5.23 -24.78 -5.01
N GLN A 73 -5.04 -24.47 -6.30
CA GLN A 73 -4.10 -25.21 -7.16
C GLN A 73 -2.65 -25.04 -6.71
N ILE A 74 -2.24 -23.81 -6.36
CA ILE A 74 -0.90 -23.56 -5.81
C ILE A 74 -0.70 -24.39 -4.54
N THR A 75 -1.65 -24.34 -3.60
CA THR A 75 -1.60 -25.13 -2.35
C THR A 75 -1.47 -26.63 -2.65
N TYR A 76 -2.25 -27.15 -3.60
CA TYR A 76 -2.14 -28.55 -4.03
C TYR A 76 -0.73 -28.89 -4.56
N HIS A 77 -0.19 -28.07 -5.47
CA HIS A 77 1.13 -28.31 -6.03
C HIS A 77 2.25 -28.21 -4.99
N LEU A 78 2.16 -27.27 -4.05
CA LEU A 78 3.11 -27.17 -2.93
C LEU A 78 3.08 -28.40 -2.03
N ASN A 79 1.90 -28.92 -1.69
CA ASN A 79 1.77 -30.13 -0.86
C ASN A 79 2.27 -31.39 -1.59
N ARG A 80 2.12 -31.47 -2.91
CA ARG A 80 2.71 -32.55 -3.72
C ARG A 80 4.23 -32.47 -3.78
N TRP A 81 4.78 -31.27 -3.94
CA TRP A 81 6.23 -31.05 -3.86
C TRP A 81 6.78 -31.43 -2.48
N LEU A 82 6.07 -31.03 -1.42
CA LEU A 82 6.44 -31.27 -0.02
C LEU A 82 6.58 -32.76 0.32
N ALA A 83 5.74 -33.62 -0.27
CA ALA A 83 5.74 -35.06 -0.03
C ALA A 83 7.08 -35.75 -0.36
N ASP A 84 7.87 -35.16 -1.25
CA ASP A 84 9.16 -35.69 -1.69
C ASP A 84 10.37 -34.94 -1.07
N GLN A 85 10.14 -33.97 -0.18
CA GLN A 85 11.22 -33.22 0.45
C GLN A 85 11.81 -33.97 1.65
N THR A 86 13.13 -33.99 1.74
CA THR A 86 13.82 -34.42 2.96
C THR A 86 13.72 -33.33 4.02
N GLU A 87 13.27 -33.73 5.21
CA GLU A 87 13.07 -32.82 6.33
C GLU A 87 14.36 -32.09 6.75
N PRO A 88 14.31 -30.77 6.98
CA PRO A 88 15.37 -30.09 7.70
C PRO A 88 15.31 -30.54 9.17
N ASP A 89 16.34 -31.25 9.62
CA ASP A 89 16.45 -31.82 10.98
C ASP A 89 16.67 -30.76 12.08
N ASP A 90 16.87 -29.49 11.73
CA ASP A 90 17.31 -28.44 12.66
C ASP A 90 16.28 -27.33 12.91
N TRP A 91 15.04 -27.44 12.38
CA TRP A 91 14.02 -26.43 12.67
C TRP A 91 13.50 -26.61 14.10
N VAL A 92 13.52 -25.51 14.84
CA VAL A 92 12.99 -25.41 16.20
C VAL A 92 12.07 -24.21 16.27
N ARG A 93 10.93 -24.35 16.96
CA ARG A 93 10.03 -23.25 17.27
C ARG A 93 10.80 -22.12 17.96
N ASP A 94 10.68 -20.91 17.46
CA ASP A 94 11.38 -19.76 18.05
C ASP A 94 10.78 -19.44 19.45
N PRO A 95 11.60 -19.38 20.52
CA PRO A 95 11.12 -19.11 21.88
C PRO A 95 10.37 -17.78 22.05
N MET A 96 10.54 -16.82 21.13
CA MET A 96 9.76 -15.58 21.14
C MET A 96 8.27 -15.82 20.93
N MET A 97 7.89 -16.92 20.30
CA MET A 97 6.49 -17.27 20.04
C MET A 97 5.77 -17.86 21.27
N ASP A 98 6.51 -18.09 22.36
CA ASP A 98 6.00 -18.62 23.62
C ASP A 98 5.98 -17.56 24.74
N ASP A 99 6.21 -16.29 24.38
CA ASP A 99 6.18 -15.14 25.29
C ASP A 99 4.77 -14.93 25.87
N ALA A 100 4.71 -14.58 27.17
CA ALA A 100 3.44 -14.37 27.88
C ALA A 100 2.59 -13.21 27.30
N SER A 101 3.24 -12.23 26.65
CA SER A 101 2.55 -11.13 25.98
C SER A 101 1.66 -11.58 24.81
N LEU A 102 1.86 -12.81 24.31
CA LEU A 102 1.09 -13.42 23.23
C LEU A 102 -0.01 -14.37 23.72
N ASP A 103 -0.26 -14.50 25.03
CA ASP A 103 -1.18 -15.50 25.59
C ASP A 103 -2.59 -15.46 24.99
N TYR A 104 -3.14 -14.26 24.75
CA TYR A 104 -4.46 -14.13 24.13
C TYR A 104 -4.49 -14.49 22.64
N LEU A 105 -3.32 -14.61 21.98
CA LEU A 105 -3.15 -15.02 20.58
C LEU A 105 -2.79 -16.51 20.45
N ARG A 106 -2.41 -17.20 21.53
CA ARG A 106 -1.99 -18.61 21.48
C ARG A 106 -3.06 -19.56 20.94
N GLY A 107 -4.33 -19.14 20.93
CA GLY A 107 -5.43 -19.89 20.32
C GLY A 107 -5.48 -19.84 18.78
N LEU A 108 -4.66 -19.00 18.12
CA LEU A 108 -4.58 -18.97 16.66
C LEU A 108 -4.04 -20.30 16.14
N HIS A 109 -4.83 -20.96 15.29
CA HIS A 109 -4.47 -22.26 14.70
C HIS A 109 -3.10 -22.19 13.98
N SER A 110 -2.86 -21.12 13.22
CA SER A 110 -1.60 -20.88 12.51
C SER A 110 -0.38 -20.85 13.45
N LEU A 111 -0.55 -20.30 14.66
CA LEU A 111 0.51 -20.14 15.66
C LEU A 111 0.76 -21.42 16.45
N VAL A 112 -0.27 -22.27 16.62
CA VAL A 112 -0.13 -23.59 17.23
C VAL A 112 0.63 -24.54 16.29
N HIS A 113 0.32 -24.51 15.00
CA HIS A 113 0.79 -25.46 14.00
C HIS A 113 1.98 -24.93 13.16
N LEU A 114 2.96 -24.29 13.81
CA LEU A 114 4.16 -23.77 13.12
C LEU A 114 5.07 -24.87 12.56
N ASP A 115 5.07 -26.04 13.20
CA ASP A 115 5.86 -27.23 12.85
C ASP A 115 5.20 -28.10 11.77
N THR A 116 3.90 -27.91 11.55
CA THR A 116 3.10 -28.71 10.64
C THR A 116 3.55 -28.50 9.19
N LEU A 117 3.91 -29.62 8.54
CA LEU A 117 4.31 -29.69 7.13
C LEU A 117 3.09 -29.93 6.24
N GLU A 118 2.21 -28.93 6.21
CA GLU A 118 1.09 -28.85 5.27
C GLU A 118 0.88 -27.39 4.90
N PHE A 119 0.82 -27.10 3.61
CA PHE A 119 0.48 -25.79 3.09
C PHE A 119 -1.03 -25.60 3.05
N SER A 120 -1.45 -24.41 3.43
CA SER A 120 -2.82 -23.91 3.36
C SER A 120 -2.96 -22.84 2.27
N THR A 121 -4.19 -22.35 2.05
CA THR A 121 -4.40 -21.17 1.19
C THR A 121 -3.86 -19.88 1.81
N ARG A 122 -3.75 -19.81 3.15
CA ARG A 122 -3.11 -18.68 3.83
C ARG A 122 -1.62 -18.60 3.50
N ASP A 123 -0.96 -19.74 3.42
CA ASP A 123 0.44 -19.81 3.00
C ASP A 123 0.64 -19.31 1.58
N THR A 124 -0.29 -19.66 0.68
CA THR A 124 -0.30 -19.12 -0.69
C THR A 124 -0.50 -17.60 -0.70
N ALA A 125 -1.33 -17.05 0.18
CA ALA A 125 -1.49 -15.60 0.32
C ALA A 125 -0.20 -14.92 0.80
N TYR A 126 0.49 -15.52 1.77
CA TYR A 126 1.79 -15.06 2.26
C TYR A 126 2.88 -15.12 1.17
N LEU A 127 2.93 -16.19 0.37
CA LEU A 127 3.86 -16.29 -0.76
C LEU A 127 3.62 -15.20 -1.81
N ARG A 128 2.35 -14.89 -2.10
CA ARG A 128 1.99 -13.78 -3.00
C ARG A 128 2.48 -12.45 -2.44
N GLU A 129 2.21 -12.21 -1.16
CA GLU A 129 2.62 -10.99 -0.45
C GLU A 129 4.14 -10.80 -0.49
N SER A 130 4.90 -11.81 -0.04
CA SER A 130 6.37 -11.81 -0.04
C SER A 130 6.94 -11.61 -1.43
N ARG A 131 6.29 -12.17 -2.45
CA ARG A 131 6.68 -11.95 -3.83
C ARG A 131 6.47 -10.50 -4.28
N TRP A 132 5.33 -9.89 -3.98
CA TRP A 132 5.10 -8.48 -4.29
C TRP A 132 6.12 -7.59 -3.58
N LEU A 133 6.36 -7.83 -2.28
CA LEU A 133 7.36 -7.12 -1.50
C LEU A 133 8.76 -7.27 -2.11
N ARG A 134 9.15 -8.48 -2.53
CA ARG A 134 10.42 -8.73 -3.19
C ARG A 134 10.52 -7.97 -4.51
N ASP A 135 9.50 -8.09 -5.36
CA ASP A 135 9.46 -7.43 -6.67
C ASP A 135 9.65 -5.91 -6.48
N ILE A 136 8.91 -5.29 -5.55
CA ILE A 136 9.04 -3.87 -5.19
C ILE A 136 10.45 -3.55 -4.69
N ALA A 137 10.90 -4.25 -3.64
CA ALA A 137 12.16 -3.97 -2.98
C ALA A 137 13.35 -4.07 -3.94
N THR A 138 13.30 -5.00 -4.91
CA THR A 138 14.36 -5.23 -5.88
C THR A 138 14.65 -3.99 -6.72
N TRP A 139 13.62 -3.40 -7.34
CA TRP A 139 13.86 -2.23 -8.19
C TRP A 139 13.95 -0.92 -7.39
N VAL A 140 13.27 -0.81 -6.26
CA VAL A 140 13.37 0.35 -5.36
C VAL A 140 14.80 0.52 -4.83
N ALA A 141 15.51 -0.57 -4.58
CA ALA A 141 16.91 -0.52 -4.18
C ALA A 141 17.83 0.16 -5.22
N ALA A 142 17.43 0.19 -6.49
CA ALA A 142 18.16 0.82 -7.59
C ALA A 142 17.62 2.21 -7.98
N SER A 143 16.53 2.68 -7.37
CA SER A 143 15.97 4.01 -7.62
C SER A 143 16.89 5.13 -7.13
N PRO A 144 16.71 6.38 -7.59
CA PRO A 144 17.38 7.54 -7.00
C PRO A 144 17.07 7.68 -5.50
N PRO A 145 18.01 8.20 -4.68
CA PRO A 145 17.72 8.51 -3.28
C PRO A 145 16.73 9.68 -3.16
N PRO A 146 16.01 9.79 -2.02
CA PRO A 146 15.18 10.98 -1.73
C PRO A 146 16.03 12.25 -1.75
N ILE A 147 15.51 13.33 -2.34
CA ILE A 147 16.26 14.57 -2.58
C ILE A 147 16.77 15.20 -1.27
N GLU A 148 16.03 15.03 -0.18
CA GLU A 148 16.38 15.49 1.15
C GLU A 148 17.56 14.76 1.79
N LEU A 149 17.89 13.55 1.30
CA LEU A 149 18.97 12.72 1.81
C LEU A 149 20.09 12.46 0.79
N ALA A 150 19.94 12.92 -0.45
CA ALA A 150 20.83 12.55 -1.56
C ALA A 150 22.31 12.85 -1.25
N ASP A 151 22.63 14.08 -0.87
CA ASP A 151 24.01 14.51 -0.58
C ASP A 151 24.57 13.80 0.67
N TRP A 152 23.73 13.62 1.69
CA TRP A 152 24.10 12.92 2.91
C TRP A 152 24.42 11.44 2.65
N LEU A 153 23.59 10.76 1.85
CA LEU A 153 23.81 9.37 1.45
C LEU A 153 25.02 9.21 0.54
N ALA A 154 25.30 10.18 -0.33
CA ALA A 154 26.52 10.18 -1.16
C ALA A 154 27.80 10.23 -0.29
N ALA A 155 27.76 10.96 0.82
CA ALA A 155 28.86 11.02 1.81
C ALA A 155 28.81 9.89 2.86
N ALA A 156 27.82 9.00 2.84
CA ALA A 156 27.69 7.93 3.83
C ALA A 156 28.81 6.86 3.79
N PRO A 157 29.40 6.48 2.63
CA PRO A 157 30.47 5.49 2.60
C PRO A 157 31.70 5.88 3.41
N GLU A 158 32.04 7.17 3.44
CA GLU A 158 33.16 7.70 4.23
C GLU A 158 32.88 7.66 5.74
N ARG A 159 31.62 7.82 6.14
CA ARG A 159 31.20 7.91 7.55
C ARG A 159 30.88 6.55 8.18
N HIS A 160 30.26 5.65 7.41
CA HIS A 160 29.70 4.39 7.93
C HIS A 160 30.31 3.14 7.28
N GLY A 161 31.17 3.30 6.28
CA GLY A 161 31.67 2.21 5.44
C GLY A 161 30.70 1.83 4.32
N ALA A 162 31.23 1.19 3.28
CA ALA A 162 30.50 0.94 2.03
C ALA A 162 29.26 0.03 2.21
N ASP A 163 29.33 -0.99 3.07
CA ASP A 163 28.19 -1.89 3.30
C ASP A 163 27.04 -1.20 4.03
N SER A 164 27.35 -0.51 5.13
CA SER A 164 26.38 0.26 5.91
C SER A 164 25.75 1.37 5.06
N ALA A 165 26.56 2.11 4.29
CA ALA A 165 26.07 3.14 3.39
C ALA A 165 25.11 2.58 2.32
N ARG A 166 25.43 1.40 1.75
CA ARG A 166 24.54 0.71 0.80
C ARG A 166 23.20 0.35 1.45
N ARG A 167 23.23 -0.27 2.63
CA ARG A 167 22.02 -0.66 3.40
C ARG A 167 21.17 0.56 3.78
N LEU A 168 21.82 1.65 4.19
CA LEU A 168 21.17 2.90 4.54
C LEU A 168 20.49 3.56 3.35
N GLY A 169 21.13 3.53 2.18
CA GLY A 169 20.52 3.97 0.93
C GLY A 169 19.30 3.14 0.54
N ILE A 170 19.37 1.81 0.70
CA ILE A 170 18.21 0.93 0.47
C ILE A 170 17.07 1.28 1.43
N ALA A 171 17.38 1.49 2.71
CA ALA A 171 16.38 1.83 3.72
C ALA A 171 15.67 3.16 3.42
N ALA A 172 16.44 4.20 3.09
CA ALA A 172 15.88 5.50 2.71
C ALA A 172 14.94 5.40 1.49
N ARG A 173 15.31 4.59 0.48
CA ARG A 173 14.49 4.38 -0.72
C ARG A 173 13.23 3.55 -0.45
N CYS A 174 13.32 2.49 0.35
CA CYS A 174 12.16 1.70 0.74
C CYS A 174 11.17 2.50 1.58
N PHE A 175 11.68 3.35 2.49
CA PHE A 175 10.85 4.26 3.26
C PHE A 175 10.13 5.26 2.36
N ASP A 176 10.86 5.96 1.50
CA ASP A 176 10.29 6.93 0.57
C ASP A 176 9.24 6.29 -0.36
N TRP A 177 9.54 5.10 -0.91
CA TRP A 177 8.57 4.36 -1.72
C TRP A 177 7.29 4.06 -0.93
N THR A 178 7.43 3.64 0.34
CA THR A 178 6.28 3.33 1.21
C THR A 178 5.39 4.55 1.40
N ILE A 179 5.97 5.72 1.70
CA ILE A 179 5.21 6.96 1.91
C ILE A 179 4.50 7.42 0.63
N ARG A 180 5.15 7.27 -0.52
CA ARG A 180 4.58 7.60 -1.83
C ARG A 180 3.48 6.63 -2.27
N ASN A 181 3.57 5.35 -1.92
CA ASN A 181 2.68 4.31 -2.46
C ASN A 181 1.55 3.89 -1.51
N ILE A 182 1.66 4.19 -0.22
CA ILE A 182 0.64 3.92 0.80
C ILE A 182 0.15 5.25 1.34
N GLN A 183 -0.99 5.74 0.87
CA GLN A 183 -1.60 6.96 1.41
C GLN A 183 -1.91 6.79 2.90
N LEU A 184 -1.67 7.83 3.70
CA LEU A 184 -1.91 7.80 5.14
C LEU A 184 -3.39 7.94 5.44
N ASP A 185 -3.94 6.96 6.14
CA ASP A 185 -5.24 7.07 6.78
C ASP A 185 -5.09 7.51 8.24
N ALA A 186 -6.14 8.14 8.76
CA ALA A 186 -6.25 8.37 10.20
C ALA A 186 -6.37 7.03 10.93
N PHE A 187 -5.82 6.95 12.15
CA PHE A 187 -6.04 5.78 12.99
C PHE A 187 -7.55 5.55 13.22
N PRO A 188 -8.04 4.29 13.13
CA PRO A 188 -9.42 3.99 13.46
C PRO A 188 -9.73 4.39 14.91
N THR A 189 -10.89 5.02 15.12
CA THR A 189 -11.37 5.34 16.46
C THR A 189 -12.02 4.10 17.07
N LEU A 190 -11.47 3.64 18.19
CA LEU A 190 -12.05 2.51 18.92
C LEU A 190 -13.35 2.96 19.59
N PRO A 191 -14.51 2.35 19.27
CA PRO A 191 -15.78 2.71 19.87
C PRO A 191 -15.78 2.40 21.37
N ASP A 192 -16.39 3.28 22.14
CA ASP A 192 -16.71 3.00 23.54
C ASP A 192 -17.85 1.98 23.61
N ALA A 193 -17.66 0.84 24.28
CA ALA A 193 -18.77 -0.07 24.56
C ALA A 193 -19.61 0.46 25.72
N ALA A 194 -20.94 0.28 25.67
CA ALA A 194 -21.82 0.59 26.78
C ALA A 194 -21.67 -0.48 27.88
N GLY A 195 -20.95 -0.16 28.96
CA GLY A 195 -20.79 -1.04 30.11
C GLY A 195 -22.04 -1.07 31.00
N ALA A 196 -22.10 -2.09 31.87
CA ALA A 196 -23.11 -2.15 32.92
C ALA A 196 -23.02 -0.88 33.79
N ALA A 197 -24.16 -0.19 33.96
CA ALA A 197 -24.30 1.14 34.58
C ALA A 197 -23.86 2.36 33.73
N GLY A 198 -23.81 2.24 32.40
CA GLY A 198 -23.62 3.40 31.52
C GLY A 198 -22.19 3.97 31.49
N LYS A 199 -21.22 3.27 32.09
CA LYS A 199 -19.81 3.57 31.91
C LYS A 199 -19.33 3.04 30.57
N LYS A 200 -18.69 3.90 29.79
CA LYS A 200 -17.98 3.52 28.57
C LYS A 200 -16.83 2.58 28.92
N VAL A 201 -16.86 1.34 28.44
CA VAL A 201 -15.78 0.36 28.63
C VAL A 201 -15.15 0.11 27.27
N ARG A 202 -13.83 0.26 27.18
CA ARG A 202 -13.08 -0.05 25.95
C ARG A 202 -12.85 -1.56 25.91
N SER A 203 -13.05 -2.18 24.75
CA SER A 203 -12.76 -3.61 24.56
C SER A 203 -11.29 -3.91 24.90
N GLU A 204 -11.06 -4.99 25.64
CA GLU A 204 -9.72 -5.48 25.95
C GLU A 204 -9.14 -6.34 24.81
N ARG A 205 -9.97 -6.76 23.84
CA ARG A 205 -9.59 -7.63 22.71
C ARG A 205 -10.27 -7.19 21.40
N PRO A 206 -10.09 -5.93 20.97
CA PRO A 206 -10.85 -5.37 19.84
C PRO A 206 -10.68 -6.16 18.53
N ALA A 207 -9.47 -6.68 18.24
CA ALA A 207 -9.24 -7.51 17.06
C ALA A 207 -10.10 -8.81 17.06
N ALA A 208 -10.23 -9.48 18.21
CA ALA A 208 -11.04 -10.70 18.36
C ALA A 208 -12.55 -10.43 18.18
N GLU A 209 -12.97 -9.18 18.35
CA GLU A 209 -14.36 -8.72 18.28
C GLU A 209 -14.67 -8.08 16.92
N ALA A 210 -13.77 -8.17 15.94
CA ALA A 210 -13.87 -7.49 14.65
C ALA A 210 -14.02 -5.97 14.76
N ILE A 211 -13.52 -5.36 15.84
CA ILE A 211 -13.50 -3.92 16.03
C ILE A 211 -12.24 -3.35 15.38
N PRO A 212 -12.35 -2.41 14.41
CA PRO A 212 -11.18 -1.80 13.79
C PRO A 212 -10.28 -1.07 14.80
N GLY A 213 -8.97 -1.20 14.61
CA GLY A 213 -7.98 -0.46 15.40
C GLY A 213 -6.63 -0.33 14.70
N PRO A 214 -5.66 0.37 15.31
CA PRO A 214 -4.40 0.71 14.66
C PRO A 214 -3.60 -0.52 14.21
N GLY A 215 -3.13 -0.52 12.97
CA GLY A 215 -2.18 -1.47 12.41
C GLY A 215 -2.78 -2.77 11.88
N TYR A 216 -3.83 -3.31 12.51
CA TYR A 216 -4.29 -4.68 12.25
C TYR A 216 -5.55 -4.81 11.37
N THR A 217 -6.08 -3.70 10.85
CA THR A 217 -7.32 -3.72 10.03
C THR A 217 -7.14 -4.32 8.64
N MET A 218 -5.91 -4.35 8.14
CA MET A 218 -5.57 -4.88 6.82
C MET A 218 -4.24 -5.63 6.89
N PRO A 219 -4.15 -6.84 6.29
CA PRO A 219 -2.88 -7.49 6.05
C PRO A 219 -2.01 -6.73 5.02
N PRO A 220 -0.70 -6.95 5.00
CA PRO A 220 0.21 -6.19 4.15
C PRO A 220 -0.13 -6.28 2.65
N TRP A 221 -0.53 -7.44 2.14
CA TRP A 221 -0.97 -7.59 0.74
C TRP A 221 -2.17 -6.67 0.43
N GLN A 222 -3.10 -6.51 1.37
CA GLN A 222 -4.28 -5.66 1.17
C GLN A 222 -3.88 -4.19 1.20
N ALA A 223 -3.02 -3.77 2.13
CA ALA A 223 -2.49 -2.39 2.16
C ALA A 223 -1.71 -2.05 0.88
N LEU A 224 -0.88 -2.97 0.37
CA LEU A 224 -0.18 -2.82 -0.92
C LEU A 224 -1.17 -2.68 -2.08
N LEU A 225 -2.12 -3.61 -2.18
CA LEU A 225 -3.06 -3.67 -3.30
C LEU A 225 -3.96 -2.42 -3.33
N LEU A 226 -4.52 -2.06 -2.18
CA LEU A 226 -5.42 -0.91 -2.03
C LEU A 226 -4.67 0.43 -2.04
N GLY A 227 -3.38 0.47 -1.69
CA GLY A 227 -2.53 1.66 -1.77
C GLY A 227 -2.75 2.68 -0.64
N HIS A 228 -3.32 2.28 0.49
CA HIS A 228 -3.54 3.13 1.65
C HIS A 228 -3.49 2.32 2.96
N GLY A 229 -3.30 3.01 4.07
CA GLY A 229 -3.29 2.43 5.42
C GLY A 229 -2.84 3.42 6.48
N ASP A 230 -3.00 3.06 7.74
CA ASP A 230 -2.53 3.87 8.86
C ASP A 230 -0.99 3.83 9.01
N ALA A 231 -0.46 4.63 9.94
CA ALA A 231 0.99 4.73 10.12
C ALA A 231 1.65 3.41 10.57
N LEU A 232 0.94 2.54 11.28
CA LEU A 232 1.47 1.22 11.68
C LEU A 232 1.47 0.25 10.50
N GLN A 233 0.48 0.34 9.60
CA GLN A 233 0.50 -0.40 8.35
C GLN A 233 1.64 0.06 7.44
N ARG A 234 1.91 1.37 7.35
CA ARG A 234 3.13 1.89 6.69
C ARG A 234 4.41 1.35 7.33
N ALA A 235 4.51 1.38 8.66
CA ALA A 235 5.67 0.85 9.37
C ALA A 235 5.92 -0.63 9.02
N ARG A 236 4.84 -1.41 8.96
CA ARG A 236 4.89 -2.83 8.60
C ARG A 236 5.36 -3.04 7.16
N ILE A 237 4.77 -2.35 6.17
CA ILE A 237 5.23 -2.42 4.77
C ILE A 237 6.71 -2.07 4.66
N PHE A 238 7.14 -1.01 5.33
CA PHE A 238 8.55 -0.60 5.31
C PHE A 238 9.48 -1.69 5.84
N LEU A 239 9.18 -2.27 7.01
CA LEU A 239 9.96 -3.39 7.59
C LEU A 239 9.99 -4.62 6.66
N LEU A 240 8.87 -4.93 6.02
CA LEU A 240 8.75 -6.07 5.11
C LEU A 240 9.56 -5.88 3.82
N LEU A 241 9.67 -4.65 3.30
CA LEU A 241 10.56 -4.33 2.17
C LEU A 241 12.04 -4.47 2.56
N LEU A 242 12.41 -3.99 3.75
CA LEU A 242 13.77 -4.14 4.28
C LEU A 242 14.19 -5.61 4.44
N ARG A 243 13.26 -6.46 4.89
CA ARG A 243 13.48 -7.89 5.07
C ARG A 243 13.90 -8.60 3.78
N GLN A 244 13.39 -8.16 2.63
CA GLN A 244 13.78 -8.72 1.32
C GLN A 244 15.24 -8.39 0.94
N HIS A 245 15.87 -7.43 1.62
CA HIS A 245 17.29 -7.10 1.50
C HIS A 245 18.14 -7.61 2.66
N GLY A 246 17.57 -8.41 3.57
CA GLY A 246 18.26 -8.86 4.78
C GLY A 246 18.68 -7.69 5.68
N ILE A 247 17.89 -6.61 5.70
CA ILE A 247 18.05 -5.48 6.61
C ILE A 247 17.05 -5.66 7.74
N GLU A 248 17.56 -5.75 8.97
CA GLU A 248 16.73 -5.89 10.16
C GLU A 248 16.25 -4.53 10.65
N GLY A 249 15.10 -4.54 11.33
CA GLY A 249 14.52 -3.37 11.95
C GLY A 249 13.38 -3.74 12.87
N ALA A 250 12.95 -2.78 13.67
CA ALA A 250 11.86 -2.95 14.61
C ALA A 250 11.02 -1.67 14.71
N VAL A 251 9.74 -1.83 15.03
CA VAL A 251 8.93 -0.70 15.47
C VAL A 251 9.40 -0.32 16.88
N LEU A 252 9.76 0.93 17.09
CA LEU A 252 10.10 1.46 18.40
C LEU A 252 8.84 1.99 19.07
N ALA A 253 8.65 1.58 20.32
CA ALA A 253 7.50 1.95 21.13
C ALA A 253 7.93 2.47 22.49
N SER A 254 7.27 3.53 22.96
CA SER A 254 7.45 4.06 24.30
C SER A 254 6.61 3.24 25.28
N ALA A 255 7.19 2.80 26.39
CA ALA A 255 6.49 2.04 27.43
C ALA A 255 6.61 2.75 28.79
N PRO A 256 5.81 3.80 29.06
CA PRO A 256 5.79 4.46 30.36
C PRO A 256 5.53 3.46 31.48
N GLN A 257 6.11 3.70 32.68
CA GLN A 257 5.99 2.77 33.82
C GLN A 257 4.53 2.43 34.19
N ASP A 258 3.59 3.36 33.95
CA ASP A 258 2.17 3.22 34.27
C ASP A 258 1.30 2.71 33.10
N SER A 259 1.89 2.43 31.93
CA SER A 259 1.16 1.91 30.77
C SER A 259 1.45 0.43 30.54
N ALA A 260 0.40 -0.38 30.52
CA ALA A 260 0.50 -1.81 30.21
C ALA A 260 0.81 -2.08 28.72
N THR A 261 0.58 -1.11 27.82
CA THR A 261 0.76 -1.30 26.37
C THR A 261 1.79 -0.31 25.83
N PRO A 262 2.89 -0.80 25.22
CA PRO A 262 3.84 0.07 24.52
C PRO A 262 3.13 0.84 23.40
N VAL A 263 3.46 2.11 23.22
CA VAL A 263 2.89 2.99 22.19
C VAL A 263 3.91 3.15 21.05
N PRO A 264 3.70 2.51 19.89
CA PRO A 264 4.56 2.66 18.72
C PRO A 264 4.67 4.10 18.25
N TRP A 265 5.84 4.49 17.72
CA TRP A 265 6.03 5.83 17.18
C TRP A 265 7.06 5.96 16.07
N ALA A 266 8.05 5.08 15.97
CA ALA A 266 9.02 5.10 14.89
C ALA A 266 9.40 3.69 14.44
N VAL A 267 10.14 3.60 13.34
CA VAL A 267 10.87 2.40 12.92
C VAL A 267 12.36 2.65 13.09
N GLY A 268 13.02 1.78 13.84
CA GLY A 268 14.48 1.74 13.93
C GLY A 268 15.02 0.69 12.97
N VAL A 269 15.93 1.09 12.08
CA VAL A 269 16.58 0.21 11.10
C VAL A 269 18.00 -0.08 11.54
N LEU A 270 18.32 -1.35 11.75
CA LEU A 270 19.62 -1.79 12.26
C LEU A 270 20.65 -1.82 11.13
N ILE A 271 21.67 -0.97 11.25
CA ILE A 271 22.79 -0.90 10.30
C ILE A 271 24.08 -0.79 11.10
N GLY A 272 24.94 -1.80 10.97
CA GLY A 272 26.08 -1.93 11.87
C GLY A 272 25.59 -2.16 13.30
N SER A 273 25.97 -1.27 14.21
CA SER A 273 25.53 -1.28 15.62
C SER A 273 24.53 -0.17 15.95
N ASP A 274 24.00 0.53 14.94
CA ASP A 274 23.14 1.70 15.13
C ASP A 274 21.73 1.45 14.60
N LEU A 275 20.74 2.05 15.28
CA LEU A 275 19.34 2.06 14.86
C LEU A 275 18.99 3.42 14.24
N PHE A 276 18.94 3.49 12.92
CA PHE A 276 18.54 4.69 12.19
C PHE A 276 17.01 4.86 12.21
N LEU A 277 16.54 6.07 12.46
CA LEU A 277 15.16 6.31 12.85
C LEU A 277 14.30 6.90 11.73
N PHE A 278 13.14 6.28 11.50
CA PHE A 278 12.15 6.68 10.50
C PHE A 278 10.77 6.85 11.15
N GLU A 279 10.05 7.92 10.83
CA GLU A 279 8.71 8.23 11.37
C GLU A 279 7.65 8.01 10.25
N PRO A 280 6.88 6.89 10.28
CA PRO A 280 5.95 6.53 9.22
C PRO A 280 4.65 7.36 9.13
N GLU A 281 4.22 7.98 10.23
CA GLU A 281 3.04 8.85 10.31
C GLU A 281 3.35 10.19 9.62
N LEU A 282 4.49 10.79 9.94
CA LEU A 282 5.00 11.98 9.28
C LEU A 282 5.50 11.68 7.87
N GLY A 283 5.93 10.45 7.60
CA GLY A 283 6.59 10.09 6.36
C GLY A 283 7.94 10.80 6.20
N TRP A 284 8.66 10.96 7.32
CA TRP A 284 9.95 11.66 7.40
C TRP A 284 10.95 10.85 8.24
N PRO A 285 12.23 10.75 7.84
CA PRO A 285 13.27 10.27 8.75
C PRO A 285 13.42 11.23 9.94
N ILE A 286 13.79 10.74 11.12
CA ILE A 286 14.11 11.66 12.23
C ILE A 286 15.42 12.37 11.88
N PRO A 287 15.44 13.71 11.79
CA PRO A 287 16.65 14.43 11.41
C PRO A 287 17.77 14.20 12.42
N GLY A 288 18.98 13.96 11.90
CA GLY A 288 20.19 13.87 12.72
C GLY A 288 20.59 15.21 13.35
N PRO A 289 21.73 15.23 14.05
CA PRO A 289 22.32 16.48 14.52
C PRO A 289 22.41 17.54 13.40
N SER A 290 22.14 18.79 13.75
CA SER A 290 22.15 19.93 12.82
C SER A 290 21.12 19.88 11.67
N ASP A 291 20.00 19.16 11.83
CA ASP A 291 18.96 18.99 10.79
C ASP A 291 19.49 18.33 9.51
N THR A 292 20.49 17.45 9.67
CA THR A 292 21.13 16.73 8.56
C THR A 292 20.98 15.22 8.70
N GLY A 293 20.61 14.56 7.59
CA GLY A 293 20.58 13.11 7.53
C GLY A 293 19.54 12.45 8.43
N ILE A 294 19.88 11.24 8.90
CA ILE A 294 19.00 10.41 9.73
C ILE A 294 19.66 10.20 11.08
N ALA A 295 18.95 10.54 12.16
CA ALA A 295 19.36 10.29 13.53
C ALA A 295 19.38 8.79 13.84
N THR A 296 20.31 8.41 14.69
CA THR A 296 20.33 7.11 15.36
C THR A 296 19.59 7.17 16.71
N LEU A 297 19.16 6.03 17.23
CA LEU A 297 18.59 5.93 18.57
C LEU A 297 19.57 6.40 19.65
N SER A 298 20.85 6.09 19.49
CA SER A 298 21.92 6.53 20.40
C SER A 298 21.99 8.05 20.48
N GLU A 299 21.97 8.74 19.34
CA GLU A 299 21.99 10.21 19.28
C GLU A 299 20.70 10.80 19.86
N LEU A 300 19.55 10.18 19.58
CA LEU A 300 18.27 10.64 20.12
C LEU A 300 18.19 10.55 21.65
N VAL A 301 18.68 9.46 22.22
CA VAL A 301 18.75 9.28 23.69
C VAL A 301 19.72 10.27 24.32
N GLU A 302 20.82 10.60 23.63
CA GLU A 302 21.78 11.60 24.09
C GLU A 302 21.25 13.03 23.96
N SER A 303 20.45 13.30 22.92
CA SER A 303 19.90 14.62 22.65
C SER A 303 18.42 14.55 22.25
N PRO A 304 17.50 14.45 23.24
CA PRO A 304 16.06 14.41 22.99
C PRO A 304 15.51 15.63 22.21
N ALA A 305 16.23 16.74 22.23
CA ALA A 305 15.93 17.95 21.46
C ALA A 305 15.86 17.70 19.93
N LEU A 306 16.44 16.61 19.42
CA LEU A 306 16.27 16.18 18.02
C LEU A 306 14.78 16.00 17.66
N LEU A 307 13.92 15.57 18.58
CA LEU A 307 12.47 15.46 18.32
C LEU A 307 11.78 16.79 18.04
N ARG A 308 12.33 17.90 18.54
CA ARG A 308 11.78 19.24 18.29
C ARG A 308 12.04 19.69 16.85
N GLN A 309 13.00 19.08 16.16
CA GLN A 309 13.15 19.25 14.72
C GLN A 309 11.94 18.69 13.96
N LEU A 310 11.09 17.86 14.57
CA LEU A 310 9.84 17.41 13.97
C LEU A 310 8.65 18.34 14.28
N ASP A 311 8.83 19.48 14.95
CA ASP A 311 7.75 20.46 15.14
C ASP A 311 7.48 21.23 13.84
N ALA A 312 6.21 21.35 13.45
CA ALA A 312 5.79 21.84 12.13
C ALA A 312 5.21 23.27 12.16
N GLY A 313 5.76 24.14 13.02
CA GLY A 313 5.35 25.55 13.16
C GLY A 313 4.40 25.78 14.34
N GLU A 314 3.81 26.98 14.41
CA GLU A 314 2.95 27.39 15.52
C GLU A 314 1.72 26.47 15.63
N GLY A 315 1.53 25.85 16.80
CA GLY A 315 0.39 24.97 17.08
C GLY A 315 0.49 23.53 16.55
N VAL A 316 1.58 23.14 15.87
CA VAL A 316 1.78 21.78 15.35
C VAL A 316 3.04 21.16 15.96
N ALA A 317 2.95 20.78 17.23
CA ALA A 317 4.04 20.13 17.95
C ALA A 317 4.09 18.63 17.66
N TYR A 318 5.28 18.06 17.58
CA TYR A 318 5.44 16.61 17.48
C TYR A 318 5.05 15.92 18.79
N ARG A 319 4.34 14.80 18.66
CA ARG A 319 3.66 14.16 19.80
C ARG A 319 4.63 13.59 20.83
N VAL A 320 5.73 12.97 20.39
CA VAL A 320 6.64 12.24 21.28
C VAL A 320 7.47 13.23 22.08
N GLN A 321 7.46 13.08 23.40
CA GLN A 321 8.21 13.91 24.34
C GLN A 321 9.47 13.19 24.86
N GLU A 322 10.40 13.95 25.42
CA GLU A 322 11.62 13.41 26.04
C GLU A 322 11.32 12.35 27.11
N SER A 323 10.28 12.55 27.92
CA SER A 323 9.87 11.61 28.97
C SER A 323 9.52 10.22 28.43
N GLU A 324 9.07 10.14 27.19
CA GLU A 324 8.69 8.89 26.52
C GLU A 324 9.90 8.10 26.01
N LEU A 325 11.10 8.70 25.96
CA LEU A 325 12.35 8.04 25.58
C LEU A 325 13.00 7.26 26.72
N SER A 326 12.48 7.38 27.95
CA SER A 326 13.02 6.74 29.15
C SER A 326 12.96 5.21 29.10
N ARG A 327 11.97 4.65 28.40
CA ARG A 327 11.80 3.21 28.22
C ARG A 327 11.28 2.90 26.82
N ILE A 328 12.19 2.48 25.94
CA ILE A 328 11.89 2.15 24.55
C ILE A 328 11.92 0.64 24.37
N VAL A 329 10.86 0.10 23.78
CA VAL A 329 10.73 -1.32 23.42
C VAL A 329 10.84 -1.45 21.91
N ALA A 330 11.72 -2.34 21.44
CA ALA A 330 11.75 -2.76 20.05
C ALA A 330 10.72 -3.88 19.83
N LEU A 331 9.75 -3.64 18.94
CA LEU A 331 8.67 -4.55 18.58
C LEU A 331 8.98 -5.18 17.21
N LEU A 332 9.18 -6.50 17.18
CA LEU A 332 9.54 -7.26 15.98
C LEU A 332 8.29 -7.63 15.17
N ASP A 333 8.26 -7.29 13.88
CA ASP A 333 7.23 -7.78 12.97
C ASP A 333 7.43 -9.30 12.72
N VAL A 334 6.50 -10.11 13.22
CA VAL A 334 6.52 -11.57 13.10
C VAL A 334 5.11 -12.07 12.80
N SER A 335 4.92 -12.70 11.63
CA SER A 335 3.69 -13.43 11.31
C SER A 335 3.85 -14.92 11.56
N SER A 336 2.74 -15.65 11.72
CA SER A 336 2.74 -17.11 11.89
C SER A 336 3.49 -17.81 10.75
N GLU A 337 3.31 -17.35 9.51
CA GLU A 337 3.98 -17.90 8.33
C GLU A 337 5.48 -17.67 8.38
N SER A 338 5.92 -16.48 8.79
CA SER A 338 7.35 -16.13 8.77
C SER A 338 8.21 -16.95 9.73
N VAL A 339 7.61 -17.59 10.74
CA VAL A 339 8.31 -18.48 11.68
C VAL A 339 7.96 -19.95 11.48
N ALA A 340 7.13 -20.28 10.48
CA ALA A 340 6.71 -21.65 10.21
C ALA A 340 7.81 -22.48 9.53
N ARG A 341 7.89 -23.76 9.90
CA ARG A 341 8.83 -24.75 9.34
C ARG A 341 8.74 -24.83 7.81
N ARG A 342 7.51 -24.84 7.30
CA ARG A 342 7.22 -24.94 5.87
C ARG A 342 7.74 -23.76 5.04
N MET A 343 7.79 -22.54 5.61
CA MET A 343 8.34 -21.37 4.91
C MET A 343 9.86 -21.39 4.84
N ARG A 344 10.52 -21.87 5.90
CA ARG A 344 11.98 -22.11 5.89
C ARG A 344 12.36 -23.15 4.83
N LEU A 345 11.54 -24.19 4.67
CA LEU A 345 11.77 -25.22 3.66
C LEU A 345 11.68 -24.64 2.24
N ILE A 346 10.62 -23.87 1.92
CA ILE A 346 10.52 -23.19 0.61
C ILE A 346 11.73 -22.27 0.42
N GLU A 347 12.02 -21.39 1.38
CA GLU A 347 13.10 -20.41 1.26
C GLU A 347 14.45 -21.07 0.93
N SER A 348 14.77 -22.19 1.57
CA SER A 348 16.02 -22.91 1.33
C SER A 348 16.17 -23.44 -0.11
N GLY A 349 15.05 -23.68 -0.79
CA GLY A 349 15.00 -24.13 -2.18
C GLY A 349 14.95 -22.99 -3.21
N LEU A 350 14.76 -21.74 -2.80
CA LEU A 350 14.64 -20.61 -3.73
C LEU A 350 16.02 -20.12 -4.21
N ALA A 351 16.20 -20.10 -5.54
CA ALA A 351 17.42 -19.62 -6.19
C ALA A 351 17.11 -18.64 -7.33
N GLY A 352 18.13 -17.92 -7.81
CA GLY A 352 18.04 -17.00 -8.95
C GLY A 352 16.89 -16.00 -8.82
N ASP A 353 16.07 -15.91 -9.87
CA ASP A 353 14.91 -15.02 -9.98
C ASP A 353 13.76 -15.37 -9.02
N HIS A 354 13.88 -16.43 -8.22
CA HIS A 354 12.86 -16.85 -7.26
C HIS A 354 13.27 -16.52 -5.82
N ARG A 355 14.51 -16.08 -5.59
CA ARG A 355 14.99 -15.68 -4.27
C ARG A 355 14.09 -14.59 -3.67
N MET A 356 13.57 -14.88 -2.48
CA MET A 356 12.88 -13.96 -1.59
C MET A 356 13.02 -14.46 -0.15
N THR A 357 12.93 -13.55 0.81
CA THR A 357 12.92 -13.89 2.24
C THR A 357 11.49 -14.23 2.64
N LEU A 358 11.29 -15.44 3.17
CA LEU A 358 10.03 -15.98 3.67
C LEU A 358 10.09 -16.35 5.16
N ALA A 359 11.27 -16.75 5.65
CA ALA A 359 11.45 -17.17 7.03
C ALA A 359 12.24 -16.12 7.82
N THR A 360 11.96 -16.04 9.12
CA THR A 360 12.69 -15.23 10.08
C THR A 360 12.91 -15.99 11.39
N ARG A 361 13.95 -15.60 12.11
CA ARG A 361 14.28 -16.09 13.45
C ARG A 361 14.28 -14.90 14.40
N PRO A 362 13.12 -14.53 14.98
CA PRO A 362 13.03 -13.31 15.79
C PRO A 362 13.97 -13.33 17.00
N SER A 363 14.35 -14.51 17.52
CA SER A 363 15.37 -14.61 18.58
C SER A 363 16.75 -14.08 18.16
N ASP A 364 17.13 -14.25 16.88
CA ASP A 364 18.41 -13.75 16.36
C ASP A 364 18.38 -12.22 16.29
N THR A 365 17.31 -11.64 15.75
CA THR A 365 17.10 -10.19 15.73
C THR A 365 17.00 -9.61 17.15
N ARG A 366 16.34 -10.32 18.08
CA ARG A 366 16.35 -9.95 19.51
C ARG A 366 17.76 -9.88 20.04
N SER A 367 18.61 -10.87 19.75
CA SER A 367 20.00 -10.86 20.20
C SER A 367 20.77 -9.67 19.63
N ALA A 368 20.53 -9.30 18.36
CA ALA A 368 21.18 -8.17 17.72
C ALA A 368 20.75 -6.80 18.29
N LEU A 369 19.49 -6.67 18.70
CA LEU A 369 18.95 -5.44 19.27
C LEU A 369 19.15 -5.32 20.79
N SER A 370 19.31 -6.44 21.48
CA SER A 370 19.49 -6.47 22.94
C SER A 370 20.81 -5.82 23.32
N GLY A 371 20.76 -4.84 24.22
CA GLY A 371 21.94 -4.11 24.69
C GLY A 371 22.33 -2.90 23.85
N LEU A 372 21.64 -2.62 22.74
CA LEU A 372 21.78 -1.34 22.04
C LEU A 372 21.34 -0.19 22.95
N ARG A 373 22.08 0.92 22.92
CA ARG A 373 21.78 2.12 23.73
C ARG A 373 20.36 2.60 23.42
N GLY A 374 19.56 2.76 24.48
CA GLY A 374 18.17 3.19 24.39
C GLY A 374 17.15 2.06 24.36
N ILE A 375 17.51 0.84 23.96
CA ILE A 375 16.58 -0.30 23.96
C ILE A 375 16.48 -0.90 25.34
N SER A 376 15.28 -0.83 25.93
CA SER A 376 14.96 -1.38 27.24
C SER A 376 14.46 -2.82 27.18
N ALA A 377 13.81 -3.20 26.08
CA ALA A 377 13.31 -4.56 25.86
C ALA A 377 13.09 -4.82 24.36
N VAL A 378 13.06 -6.10 23.99
CA VAL A 378 12.69 -6.55 22.64
C VAL A 378 11.56 -7.58 22.75
N ALA A 379 10.45 -7.32 22.07
CA ALA A 379 9.25 -8.17 22.11
C ALA A 379 8.70 -8.42 20.71
N VAL A 380 7.85 -9.45 20.57
CA VAL A 380 7.07 -9.63 19.35
C VAL A 380 6.04 -8.51 19.25
N TRP A 381 5.97 -7.87 18.09
CA TRP A 381 4.88 -6.95 17.80
C TRP A 381 3.60 -7.73 17.61
N ARG A 382 2.56 -7.41 18.38
CA ARG A 382 1.28 -8.15 18.33
C ARG A 382 0.48 -7.92 17.05
N VAL A 383 0.66 -6.77 16.39
CA VAL A 383 -0.14 -6.33 15.24
C VAL A 383 -0.24 -7.37 14.11
N PRO A 384 0.84 -8.03 13.66
CA PRO A 384 0.76 -9.10 12.67
C PRO A 384 -0.19 -10.24 13.03
N LEU A 385 -0.15 -10.71 14.29
CA LEU A 385 -1.01 -11.79 14.78
C LEU A 385 -2.43 -11.30 15.07
N GLU A 386 -2.58 -10.05 15.55
CA GLU A 386 -3.88 -9.39 15.69
C GLU A 386 -4.57 -9.20 14.34
N THR A 387 -3.81 -9.00 13.26
CA THR A 387 -4.36 -8.91 11.91
C THR A 387 -5.04 -10.21 11.51
N GLU A 388 -4.39 -11.36 11.74
CA GLU A 388 -5.00 -12.66 11.47
C GLU A 388 -6.27 -12.86 12.30
N LEU A 389 -6.19 -12.53 13.60
CA LEU A 389 -7.33 -12.65 14.50
C LEU A 389 -8.51 -11.76 14.05
N PHE A 390 -8.22 -10.54 13.61
CA PHE A 390 -9.19 -9.60 13.08
C PHE A 390 -9.83 -10.10 11.78
N GLU A 391 -9.05 -10.65 10.84
CA GLU A 391 -9.60 -11.22 9.60
C GLU A 391 -10.55 -12.39 9.86
N LEU A 392 -10.20 -13.26 10.82
CA LEU A 392 -11.05 -14.37 11.24
C LEU A 392 -12.35 -13.86 11.88
N ALA A 393 -12.25 -12.90 12.81
CA ALA A 393 -13.40 -12.31 13.48
C ALA A 393 -14.29 -11.55 12.48
N LEU A 394 -13.70 -10.79 11.57
CA LEU A 394 -14.41 -10.02 10.53
C LEU A 394 -15.15 -10.95 9.57
N THR A 395 -14.55 -12.07 9.18
CA THR A 395 -15.20 -13.08 8.34
C THR A 395 -16.48 -13.60 9.00
N GLU A 396 -16.42 -13.91 10.30
CA GLU A 396 -17.59 -14.39 11.03
C GLU A 396 -18.63 -13.28 11.27
N ALA A 397 -18.19 -12.05 11.57
CA ALA A 397 -19.07 -10.90 11.72
C ALA A 397 -19.85 -10.61 10.43
N ARG A 398 -19.19 -10.67 9.26
CA ARG A 398 -19.80 -10.48 7.94
C ARG A 398 -20.88 -11.52 7.62
N ARG A 399 -20.71 -12.77 8.08
CA ARG A 399 -21.77 -13.80 7.93
C ARG A 399 -23.03 -13.48 8.72
N ARG A 400 -22.91 -12.66 9.77
CA ARG A 400 -24.01 -12.30 10.69
C ARG A 400 -24.60 -10.92 10.38
N ASP A 401 -23.82 -10.01 9.79
CA ASP A 401 -24.23 -8.65 9.43
C ASP A 401 -24.06 -8.38 7.93
N SER A 402 -25.18 -8.34 7.22
CA SER A 402 -25.23 -8.09 5.77
C SER A 402 -24.79 -6.69 5.37
N ARG A 403 -24.88 -5.69 6.27
CA ARG A 403 -24.38 -4.33 5.97
C ARG A 403 -22.86 -4.31 6.00
N LEU A 404 -22.26 -4.99 6.98
CA LEU A 404 -20.82 -5.14 7.07
C LEU A 404 -20.27 -5.93 5.89
N ASP A 405 -20.94 -7.03 5.49
CA ASP A 405 -20.55 -7.76 4.29
C ASP A 405 -20.67 -6.89 3.03
N ALA A 406 -21.78 -6.18 2.84
CA ALA A 406 -21.94 -5.28 1.69
C ALA A 406 -20.86 -4.20 1.63
N ALA A 407 -20.46 -3.62 2.77
CA ALA A 407 -19.38 -2.63 2.84
C ALA A 407 -18.02 -3.24 2.46
N TYR A 408 -17.70 -4.44 2.96
CA TYR A 408 -16.48 -5.15 2.59
C TYR A 408 -16.46 -5.51 1.10
N GLN A 409 -17.55 -6.07 0.59
CA GLN A 409 -17.69 -6.42 -0.83
C GLN A 409 -17.56 -5.18 -1.71
N TRP A 410 -18.11 -4.04 -1.27
CA TRP A 410 -17.95 -2.77 -1.97
C TRP A 410 -16.49 -2.33 -2.06
N GLN A 411 -15.75 -2.37 -0.94
CA GLN A 411 -14.33 -2.02 -0.91
C GLN A 411 -13.50 -2.93 -1.82
N MET A 412 -13.81 -4.22 -1.86
CA MET A 412 -13.05 -5.22 -2.61
C MET A 412 -13.55 -5.43 -4.05
N ALA A 413 -14.66 -4.83 -4.46
CA ALA A 413 -15.32 -5.12 -5.73
C ALA A 413 -14.42 -4.94 -6.95
N LEU A 414 -13.54 -3.93 -6.95
CA LEU A 414 -12.60 -3.67 -8.05
C LEU A 414 -11.29 -4.43 -7.91
N PHE A 415 -11.06 -5.07 -6.78
CA PHE A 415 -9.83 -5.77 -6.41
C PHE A 415 -9.96 -7.30 -6.44
N GLN A 416 -11.14 -7.79 -6.85
CA GLN A 416 -11.47 -9.19 -6.98
C GLN A 416 -12.03 -9.47 -8.39
N GLY A 417 -12.13 -10.76 -8.72
CA GLY A 417 -12.58 -11.22 -10.04
C GLY A 417 -11.67 -10.75 -11.17
N LEU A 418 -12.23 -10.67 -12.38
CA LEU A 418 -11.50 -10.32 -13.62
C LEU A 418 -11.36 -8.82 -13.88
N SER A 419 -11.42 -7.98 -12.84
CA SER A 419 -11.08 -6.56 -12.95
C SER A 419 -9.63 -6.42 -13.44
N PRO A 420 -9.31 -5.47 -14.36
CA PRO A 420 -7.92 -5.24 -14.77
C PRO A 420 -7.08 -4.52 -13.69
N LEU A 421 -7.71 -4.04 -12.60
CA LEU A 421 -7.03 -3.25 -11.57
C LEU A 421 -5.98 -4.05 -10.77
N PRO A 422 -6.25 -5.27 -10.25
CA PRO A 422 -5.24 -6.09 -9.60
C PRO A 422 -4.06 -6.42 -10.53
N GLN A 423 -4.34 -6.72 -11.80
CA GLN A 423 -3.29 -6.96 -12.81
C GLN A 423 -2.41 -5.73 -13.01
N ALA A 424 -3.03 -4.54 -13.12
CA ALA A 424 -2.30 -3.28 -13.23
C ALA A 424 -1.41 -3.02 -12.01
N ARG A 425 -1.90 -3.28 -10.78
CA ARG A 425 -1.12 -3.17 -9.54
C ARG A 425 0.04 -4.16 -9.50
N GLN A 426 -0.20 -5.42 -9.87
CA GLN A 426 0.82 -6.46 -9.92
C GLN A 426 1.94 -6.13 -10.91
N LEU A 427 1.61 -5.63 -12.11
CA LEU A 427 2.60 -5.16 -13.09
C LEU A 427 3.37 -3.94 -12.57
N HIS A 428 2.68 -3.01 -11.89
CA HIS A 428 3.30 -1.86 -11.24
C HIS A 428 4.34 -2.31 -10.20
N PHE A 429 4.03 -3.27 -9.32
CA PHE A 429 4.96 -3.80 -8.32
C PHE A 429 6.23 -4.40 -8.92
N ARG A 430 6.17 -4.88 -10.17
CA ARG A 430 7.31 -5.40 -10.93
C ARG A 430 8.05 -4.35 -11.75
N ARG A 431 7.63 -3.08 -11.67
CA ARG A 431 8.12 -2.00 -12.53
C ARG A 431 7.85 -2.24 -14.03
N GLN A 432 6.83 -3.04 -14.37
CA GLN A 432 6.42 -3.32 -15.75
C GLN A 432 5.36 -2.30 -16.19
N PHE A 433 5.77 -1.04 -16.34
CA PHE A 433 4.87 0.08 -16.65
C PHE A 433 4.42 0.11 -18.10
N ASP A 434 5.39 0.00 -19.01
CA ASP A 434 5.19 0.08 -20.46
C ASP A 434 4.86 -1.28 -21.07
N ARG A 435 4.50 -1.26 -22.35
CA ARG A 435 4.29 -2.47 -23.13
C ARG A 435 5.63 -3.17 -23.37
N GLU A 436 5.71 -4.44 -23.01
CA GLU A 436 6.80 -5.33 -23.38
C GLU A 436 6.25 -6.34 -24.40
N ASP A 437 6.80 -6.32 -25.62
CA ASP A 437 6.30 -7.07 -26.77
C ASP A 437 4.80 -6.86 -27.04
N GLU A 438 4.01 -7.93 -27.11
CA GLU A 438 2.56 -7.90 -27.30
C GLU A 438 1.79 -7.73 -25.97
N LYS A 439 2.46 -7.85 -24.81
CA LYS A 439 1.82 -7.83 -23.48
C LYS A 439 1.66 -6.41 -22.96
N ALA A 440 0.44 -6.08 -22.55
CA ALA A 440 0.13 -4.78 -21.95
C ALA A 440 0.83 -4.61 -20.59
N GLY A 441 1.53 -3.48 -20.40
CA GLY A 441 2.07 -3.06 -19.10
C GLY A 441 1.02 -2.43 -18.20
N ALA A 442 1.45 -2.04 -16.99
CA ALA A 442 0.57 -1.45 -15.97
C ALA A 442 -0.19 -0.21 -16.48
N ILE A 443 0.47 0.67 -17.23
CA ILE A 443 -0.15 1.92 -17.74
C ILE A 443 -1.33 1.60 -18.66
N VAL A 444 -1.17 0.66 -19.59
CA VAL A 444 -2.25 0.24 -20.49
C VAL A 444 -3.42 -0.34 -19.69
N LYS A 445 -3.12 -1.19 -18.70
CA LYS A 445 -4.16 -1.80 -17.85
C LYS A 445 -4.91 -0.76 -17.00
N TYR A 446 -4.22 0.26 -16.49
CA TYR A 446 -4.91 1.38 -15.83
C TYR A 446 -5.76 2.19 -16.80
N MET A 447 -5.29 2.40 -18.03
CA MET A 447 -6.07 3.11 -19.06
C MET A 447 -7.36 2.36 -19.43
N ASP A 448 -7.36 1.03 -19.41
CA ASP A 448 -8.56 0.22 -19.68
C ASP A 448 -9.69 0.49 -18.66
N LEU A 449 -9.37 1.00 -17.47
CA LEU A 449 -10.35 1.37 -16.44
C LEU A 449 -10.91 2.79 -16.61
N ARG A 450 -10.41 3.57 -17.58
CA ARG A 450 -10.76 4.98 -17.77
C ARG A 450 -11.86 5.16 -18.81
N ALA A 451 -13.02 4.55 -18.59
CA ALA A 451 -14.22 4.85 -19.37
C ALA A 451 -14.53 6.36 -19.34
N SER A 452 -14.99 6.93 -20.46
CA SER A 452 -15.40 8.33 -20.49
C SER A 452 -16.70 8.53 -19.70
N GLU A 453 -16.98 9.73 -19.17
CA GLU A 453 -18.26 9.97 -18.47
C GLU A 453 -19.46 9.71 -19.38
N ALA A 454 -19.35 10.06 -20.66
CA ALA A 454 -20.39 9.77 -21.64
C ALA A 454 -20.63 8.25 -21.81
N ASP A 455 -19.58 7.42 -21.77
CA ASP A 455 -19.73 5.97 -21.82
C ASP A 455 -20.39 5.44 -20.53
N ILE A 456 -19.96 5.95 -19.37
CA ILE A 456 -20.53 5.58 -18.08
C ILE A 456 -22.01 5.94 -18.01
N GLU A 457 -22.41 7.14 -18.43
CA GLU A 457 -23.81 7.58 -18.45
C GLU A 457 -24.67 6.71 -19.37
N ARG A 458 -24.13 6.29 -20.52
CA ARG A 458 -24.86 5.40 -21.45
C ARG A 458 -25.20 4.04 -20.87
N LEU A 459 -24.53 3.54 -19.83
CA LEU A 459 -24.95 2.30 -19.15
C LEU A 459 -26.41 2.37 -18.66
N ALA A 460 -26.95 3.56 -18.35
CA ALA A 460 -28.33 3.71 -17.91
C ALA A 460 -29.37 3.36 -18.99
N THR A 461 -29.01 3.50 -20.27
CA THR A 461 -29.99 3.51 -21.37
C THR A 461 -29.61 2.63 -22.57
N ASP A 462 -28.34 2.21 -22.69
CA ASP A 462 -27.80 1.50 -23.84
C ASP A 462 -27.56 0.01 -23.51
N PRO A 463 -28.37 -0.93 -24.05
CA PRO A 463 -28.21 -2.36 -23.82
C PRO A 463 -26.87 -2.94 -24.30
N ASP A 464 -26.27 -2.37 -25.35
CA ASP A 464 -24.98 -2.85 -25.86
C ASP A 464 -23.86 -2.48 -24.87
N GLN A 465 -23.92 -1.28 -24.28
CA GLN A 465 -22.99 -0.89 -23.21
C GLN A 465 -23.20 -1.73 -21.96
N GLN A 466 -24.44 -1.98 -21.55
CA GLN A 466 -24.75 -2.87 -20.42
C GLN A 466 -24.14 -4.25 -20.66
N MET A 467 -24.34 -4.83 -21.84
CA MET A 467 -23.79 -6.15 -22.19
C MET A 467 -22.26 -6.16 -22.22
N ALA A 468 -21.62 -5.11 -22.76
CA ALA A 468 -20.16 -4.98 -22.78
C ALA A 468 -19.55 -4.96 -21.38
N HIS A 469 -20.28 -4.43 -20.38
CA HIS A 469 -19.88 -4.41 -18.97
C HIS A 469 -20.44 -5.59 -18.16
N GLY A 470 -20.92 -6.65 -18.82
CA GLY A 470 -21.44 -7.85 -18.16
C GLY A 470 -22.77 -7.66 -17.44
N LEU A 471 -23.44 -6.52 -17.62
CA LEU A 471 -24.75 -6.24 -17.06
C LEU A 471 -25.83 -6.81 -17.97
N ARG A 472 -26.46 -7.89 -17.53
CA ARG A 472 -27.63 -8.47 -18.20
C ARG A 472 -28.80 -8.53 -17.23
N ARG A 473 -29.94 -7.96 -17.60
CA ARG A 473 -31.16 -8.03 -16.80
C ARG A 473 -31.72 -9.45 -16.84
N ALA A 474 -31.97 -10.05 -15.68
CA ALA A 474 -32.62 -11.36 -15.65
C ALA A 474 -34.11 -11.22 -15.94
N ALA A 475 -34.72 -12.24 -16.55
CA ALA A 475 -36.14 -12.18 -16.95
C ALA A 475 -37.10 -11.92 -15.77
N ALA A 476 -36.76 -12.41 -14.59
CA ALA A 476 -37.53 -12.24 -13.36
C ALA A 476 -37.11 -11.02 -12.51
N GLU A 477 -36.14 -10.22 -12.95
CA GLU A 477 -35.61 -9.10 -12.17
C GLU A 477 -36.54 -7.88 -12.22
N PRO A 478 -37.02 -7.38 -11.06
CA PRO A 478 -37.79 -6.15 -11.00
C PRO A 478 -37.02 -4.97 -11.60
N GLU A 479 -37.75 -4.03 -12.23
CA GLU A 479 -37.11 -2.92 -12.93
C GLU A 479 -36.31 -2.01 -11.99
N GLU A 480 -36.80 -1.79 -10.78
CA GLU A 480 -36.10 -1.01 -9.76
C GLU A 480 -34.76 -1.63 -9.35
N ALA A 481 -34.76 -2.95 -9.09
CA ALA A 481 -33.54 -3.71 -8.76
C ALA A 481 -32.52 -3.66 -9.91
N TRP A 482 -32.99 -3.74 -11.16
CA TRP A 482 -32.15 -3.57 -12.34
C TRP A 482 -31.54 -2.16 -12.42
N ARG A 483 -32.34 -1.10 -12.23
CA ARG A 483 -31.83 0.29 -12.24
C ARG A 483 -30.79 0.52 -11.14
N GLU A 484 -31.00 -0.05 -9.95
CA GLU A 484 -30.03 0.02 -8.85
C GLU A 484 -28.72 -0.67 -9.23
N ARG A 485 -28.79 -1.86 -9.82
CA ARG A 485 -27.62 -2.62 -10.26
C ARG A 485 -26.83 -1.90 -11.36
N VAL A 486 -27.53 -1.26 -12.30
CA VAL A 486 -26.90 -0.42 -13.33
C VAL A 486 -26.24 0.80 -12.69
N SER A 487 -26.92 1.48 -11.76
CA SER A 487 -26.36 2.64 -11.04
C SER A 487 -25.12 2.27 -10.23
N ARG A 488 -25.12 1.08 -9.61
CA ARG A 488 -23.98 0.50 -8.92
C ARG A 488 -22.82 0.22 -9.88
N GLY A 489 -23.10 -0.32 -11.07
CA GLY A 489 -22.11 -0.52 -12.12
C GLY A 489 -21.46 0.81 -12.56
N GLN A 490 -22.25 1.86 -12.74
CA GLN A 490 -21.73 3.20 -13.05
C GLN A 490 -20.82 3.73 -11.94
N LEU A 491 -21.21 3.54 -10.68
CA LEU A 491 -20.38 3.95 -9.54
C LEU A 491 -19.05 3.18 -9.51
N LEU A 492 -19.06 1.86 -9.74
CA LEU A 492 -17.84 1.03 -9.82
C LEU A 492 -16.91 1.49 -10.96
N LEU A 493 -17.45 1.83 -12.13
CA LEU A 493 -16.63 2.38 -13.23
C LEU A 493 -15.98 3.71 -12.86
N ARG A 494 -16.70 4.61 -12.18
CA ARG A 494 -16.15 5.88 -11.69
C ARG A 494 -15.07 5.66 -10.63
N THR A 495 -15.31 4.75 -9.68
CA THR A 495 -14.31 4.39 -8.66
C THR A 495 -13.07 3.76 -9.30
N GLY A 496 -13.23 2.86 -10.26
CA GLY A 496 -12.11 2.26 -11.02
C GLY A 496 -11.30 3.32 -11.77
N LYS A 497 -11.98 4.26 -12.42
CA LYS A 497 -11.34 5.42 -13.08
C LYS A 497 -10.56 6.29 -12.09
N GLN A 498 -11.09 6.54 -10.89
CA GLN A 498 -10.40 7.32 -9.84
C GLN A 498 -9.13 6.61 -9.34
N HIS A 499 -9.20 5.31 -9.03
CA HIS A 499 -8.02 4.52 -8.68
C HIS A 499 -6.97 4.54 -9.79
N ALA A 500 -7.40 4.33 -11.04
CA ALA A 500 -6.53 4.34 -12.20
C ALA A 500 -5.86 5.70 -12.44
N SER A 501 -6.59 6.82 -12.32
CA SER A 501 -5.99 8.18 -12.42
C SER A 501 -4.82 8.34 -11.46
N TYR A 502 -5.03 7.97 -10.19
CA TYR A 502 -4.04 8.14 -9.15
C TYR A 502 -2.81 7.27 -9.39
N TRP A 503 -3.00 5.99 -9.71
CA TRP A 503 -1.89 5.06 -9.95
C TRP A 503 -1.17 5.27 -11.28
N LEU A 504 -1.81 5.86 -12.29
CA LEU A 504 -1.13 6.36 -13.48
C LEU A 504 -0.16 7.49 -13.11
N GLY A 505 -0.58 8.42 -12.25
CA GLY A 505 0.31 9.46 -11.74
C GLY A 505 1.55 8.88 -11.05
N ILE A 506 1.37 7.86 -10.19
CA ILE A 506 2.50 7.19 -9.53
C ILE A 506 3.37 6.47 -10.56
N ALA A 507 2.79 5.74 -11.51
CA ALA A 507 3.56 5.03 -12.53
C ALA A 507 4.47 5.98 -13.33
N HIS A 508 3.92 7.12 -13.79
CA HIS A 508 4.70 8.15 -14.48
C HIS A 508 5.76 8.80 -13.58
N TYR A 509 5.47 8.99 -12.28
CA TYR A 509 6.47 9.46 -11.32
C TYR A 509 7.66 8.48 -11.21
N GLU A 510 7.39 7.18 -11.10
CA GLU A 510 8.42 6.14 -11.00
C GLU A 510 9.23 5.96 -12.30
N GLN A 511 8.67 6.37 -13.45
CA GLN A 511 9.38 6.46 -14.73
C GLN A 511 10.21 7.76 -14.86
N GLY A 512 10.09 8.71 -13.93
CA GLY A 512 10.74 10.02 -13.99
C GLY A 512 10.03 11.03 -14.89
N GLU A 513 8.81 10.74 -15.34
CA GLU A 513 8.00 11.59 -16.21
C GLU A 513 7.15 12.58 -15.38
N TYR A 514 7.83 13.46 -14.63
CA TYR A 514 7.20 14.27 -13.60
C TYR A 514 6.13 15.24 -14.13
N GLU A 515 6.30 15.83 -15.31
CA GLU A 515 5.26 16.69 -15.92
C GLU A 515 4.00 15.90 -16.27
N THR A 516 4.16 14.68 -16.78
CA THR A 516 3.04 13.77 -17.07
C THR A 516 2.36 13.35 -15.78
N ALA A 517 3.14 13.01 -14.76
CA ALA A 517 2.62 12.68 -13.43
C ALA A 517 1.80 13.84 -12.84
N VAL A 518 2.27 15.09 -12.93
CA VAL A 518 1.50 16.28 -12.52
C VAL A 518 0.17 16.36 -13.26
N ASN A 519 0.11 16.06 -14.56
CA ASN A 519 -1.14 16.06 -15.31
C ASN A 519 -2.14 15.04 -14.73
N TRP A 520 -1.68 13.83 -14.43
CA TRP A 520 -2.51 12.79 -13.82
C TRP A 520 -3.01 13.17 -12.43
N PHE A 521 -2.13 13.64 -11.56
CA PHE A 521 -2.52 14.02 -10.21
C PHE A 521 -3.40 15.27 -10.19
N ALA A 522 -2.96 16.37 -10.80
CA ALA A 522 -3.67 17.63 -10.75
C ALA A 522 -4.97 17.58 -11.57
N LYS A 523 -4.90 17.20 -12.84
CA LYS A 523 -6.08 17.29 -13.73
C LYS A 523 -6.99 16.08 -13.62
N ARG A 524 -6.44 14.87 -13.61
CA ARG A 524 -7.22 13.62 -13.70
C ARG A 524 -7.66 13.07 -12.35
N THR A 525 -7.11 13.59 -11.25
CA THR A 525 -7.52 13.21 -9.89
C THR A 525 -8.11 14.41 -9.14
N LEU A 526 -7.36 15.49 -8.96
CA LEU A 526 -7.82 16.63 -8.15
C LEU A 526 -8.94 17.45 -8.84
N ASP A 527 -8.76 17.86 -10.10
CA ASP A 527 -9.75 18.68 -10.81
C ASP A 527 -10.99 17.84 -11.21
N GLU A 528 -10.79 16.65 -11.77
CA GLU A 528 -11.88 15.76 -12.22
C GLU A 528 -12.65 15.12 -11.05
N SER A 529 -12.03 14.91 -9.89
CA SER A 529 -12.67 14.28 -8.73
C SER A 529 -12.15 14.87 -7.40
N PRO A 530 -12.51 16.11 -7.05
CA PRO A 530 -11.99 16.79 -5.86
C PRO A 530 -12.24 16.06 -4.54
N ASN A 531 -13.34 15.28 -4.48
CA ASN A 531 -13.74 14.49 -3.32
C ASN A 531 -13.29 13.02 -3.41
N SER A 532 -12.40 12.68 -4.35
CA SER A 532 -11.80 11.34 -4.45
C SER A 532 -11.07 10.99 -3.16
N PRO A 533 -11.11 9.72 -2.71
CA PRO A 533 -10.29 9.27 -1.58
C PRO A 533 -8.79 9.50 -1.80
N TRP A 534 -8.36 9.68 -3.06
CA TRP A 534 -6.97 9.93 -3.45
C TRP A 534 -6.58 11.41 -3.47
N ALA A 535 -7.47 12.34 -3.13
CA ALA A 535 -7.15 13.76 -3.18
C ALA A 535 -5.94 14.14 -2.30
N PRO A 536 -5.82 13.65 -1.04
CA PRO A 536 -4.62 13.89 -0.22
C PRO A 536 -3.33 13.37 -0.86
N GLY A 537 -3.32 12.11 -1.28
CA GLY A 537 -2.16 11.49 -1.92
C GLY A 537 -1.78 12.19 -3.23
N ALA A 538 -2.76 12.54 -4.07
CA ALA A 538 -2.51 13.26 -5.31
C ALA A 538 -1.88 14.64 -5.04
N ARG A 539 -2.35 15.39 -4.03
CA ARG A 539 -1.76 16.68 -3.64
C ARG A 539 -0.31 16.52 -3.18
N TYR A 540 -0.05 15.54 -2.32
CA TYR A 540 1.31 15.20 -1.90
C TYR A 540 2.22 14.93 -3.11
N HIS A 541 1.74 14.12 -4.06
CA HIS A 541 2.48 13.75 -5.26
C HIS A 541 2.69 14.90 -6.24
N VAL A 542 1.75 15.85 -6.38
CA VAL A 542 2.02 17.09 -7.16
C VAL A 542 3.20 17.84 -6.53
N GLY A 543 3.23 17.96 -5.20
CA GLY A 543 4.37 18.52 -4.48
C GLY A 543 5.67 17.78 -4.79
N ARG A 544 5.66 16.44 -4.69
CA ARG A 544 6.85 15.60 -4.98
C ARG A 544 7.31 15.72 -6.43
N CYS A 545 6.40 15.82 -7.40
CA CYS A 545 6.77 16.06 -8.79
C CYS A 545 7.45 17.41 -8.96
N PHE A 546 6.92 18.47 -8.33
CA PHE A 546 7.53 19.80 -8.40
C PHE A 546 8.91 19.86 -7.75
N GLU A 547 9.17 19.12 -6.66
CA GLU A 547 10.53 18.97 -6.12
C GLU A 547 11.49 18.39 -7.16
N MET A 548 11.08 17.33 -7.84
CA MET A 548 11.90 16.67 -8.87
C MET A 548 12.13 17.56 -10.10
N LEU A 549 11.19 18.49 -10.38
CA LEU A 549 11.30 19.51 -11.42
C LEU A 549 12.07 20.76 -10.99
N GLY A 550 12.56 20.83 -9.75
CA GLY A 550 13.22 22.02 -9.19
C GLY A 550 12.26 23.20 -8.93
N LYS A 551 10.94 22.98 -9.02
CA LYS A 551 9.88 23.97 -8.81
C LYS A 551 9.50 24.04 -7.33
N PHE A 552 10.49 24.40 -6.51
CA PHE A 552 10.40 24.32 -5.06
C PHE A 552 9.32 25.22 -4.44
N ALA A 553 9.06 26.40 -5.03
CA ALA A 553 8.01 27.30 -4.57
C ALA A 553 6.61 26.68 -4.79
N GLU A 554 6.37 26.10 -5.97
CA GLU A 554 5.13 25.40 -6.29
C GLU A 554 4.95 24.13 -5.46
N ALA A 555 6.02 23.36 -5.24
CA ALA A 555 6.00 22.20 -4.36
C ALA A 555 5.52 22.59 -2.95
N ARG A 556 6.12 23.64 -2.40
CA ARG A 556 5.78 24.16 -1.08
C ARG A 556 4.32 24.60 -0.99
N ALA A 557 3.82 25.27 -2.02
CA ALA A 557 2.41 25.68 -2.07
C ALA A 557 1.45 24.48 -2.00
N GLN A 558 1.79 23.34 -2.59
CA GLN A 558 0.95 22.13 -2.48
C GLN A 558 0.91 21.57 -1.07
N TYR A 559 2.05 21.52 -0.38
CA TYR A 559 2.14 20.98 0.98
C TYR A 559 1.39 21.82 2.02
N LEU A 560 1.34 23.14 1.83
CA LEU A 560 0.63 24.06 2.73
C LEU A 560 -0.91 23.97 2.60
N LEU A 561 -1.42 23.33 1.55
CA LEU A 561 -2.87 23.17 1.32
C LEU A 561 -3.44 21.87 1.90
N ASP A 562 -2.61 21.02 2.50
CA ASP A 562 -3.04 19.71 2.98
C ASP A 562 -3.65 19.77 4.38
N GLU A 563 -4.87 19.25 4.51
CA GLU A 563 -5.62 19.13 5.77
C GLU A 563 -5.89 17.65 6.14
N SER A 564 -5.26 16.72 5.42
CA SER A 564 -5.35 15.29 5.69
C SER A 564 -4.49 14.86 6.87
N PRO A 565 -4.53 13.58 7.29
CA PRO A 565 -3.59 13.03 8.27
C PRO A 565 -2.11 13.31 7.94
N GLN A 566 -1.76 13.48 6.66
CA GLN A 566 -0.39 13.72 6.19
C GLN A 566 0.09 15.18 6.41
N ARG A 567 -0.80 16.09 6.87
CA ARG A 567 -0.53 17.53 7.04
C ARG A 567 0.77 17.82 7.79
N HIS A 568 1.00 17.17 8.93
CA HIS A 568 2.19 17.40 9.74
C HIS A 568 3.48 17.15 8.93
N GLY A 569 3.59 15.98 8.32
CA GLY A 569 4.72 15.62 7.46
C GLY A 569 4.91 16.58 6.28
N ASN A 570 3.81 17.02 5.68
CA ASN A 570 3.84 17.98 4.57
C ASN A 570 4.36 19.35 5.00
N LEU A 571 3.99 19.81 6.19
CA LEU A 571 4.54 21.05 6.76
C LEU A 571 6.05 20.93 7.05
N LEU A 572 6.53 19.76 7.50
CA LEU A 572 7.97 19.52 7.67
C LEU A 572 8.72 19.55 6.33
N ARG A 573 8.18 18.90 5.30
CA ARG A 573 8.74 18.92 3.95
C ARG A 573 8.77 20.34 3.37
N SER A 574 7.69 21.11 3.55
CA SER A 574 7.61 22.54 3.22
C SER A 574 8.67 23.39 3.95
N ARG A 575 8.89 23.12 5.23
CA ARG A 575 9.94 23.78 6.03
C ARG A 575 11.33 23.44 5.50
N TRP A 576 11.59 22.17 5.22
CA TRP A 576 12.86 21.71 4.67
C TRP A 576 13.18 22.39 3.32
N ILE A 577 12.20 22.45 2.40
CA ILE A 577 12.34 23.17 1.12
C ILE A 577 12.74 24.63 1.35
N ARG A 578 12.03 25.33 2.24
CA ARG A 578 12.31 26.73 2.54
C ARG A 578 13.74 26.93 3.04
N LEU A 579 14.20 26.04 3.92
CA LEU A 579 15.52 26.14 4.56
C LEU A 579 16.68 25.71 3.67
N HIS A 580 16.47 24.84 2.68
CA HIS A 580 17.56 24.22 1.93
C HIS A 580 17.54 24.48 0.42
N LYS A 581 16.40 24.89 -0.14
CA LYS A 581 16.22 25.03 -1.60
C LYS A 581 15.77 26.42 -2.04
N LEU A 582 15.34 27.28 -1.10
CA LEU A 582 14.86 28.64 -1.37
C LEU A 582 15.65 29.73 -0.63
N THR A 583 16.88 29.44 -0.21
CA THR A 583 17.70 30.31 0.68
C THR A 583 18.18 31.64 0.09
N ASP A 584 17.73 32.02 -1.11
CA ASP A 584 17.96 33.34 -1.71
C ASP A 584 16.72 34.28 -1.65
N ALA A 585 15.63 33.87 -1.00
CA ALA A 585 14.50 34.76 -0.75
C ALA A 585 14.76 35.56 0.55
N PRO A 586 14.74 36.91 0.55
CA PRO A 586 14.80 37.67 1.79
C PRO A 586 13.63 37.24 2.69
N PRO A 587 13.80 37.25 4.03
CA PRO A 587 12.72 36.90 4.93
C PRO A 587 11.51 37.78 4.58
N ALA A 588 10.39 37.14 4.24
CA ALA A 588 9.12 37.84 4.16
C ALA A 588 8.86 38.40 5.56
N GLY A 589 9.18 39.68 5.75
CA GLY A 589 8.79 40.41 6.93
C GLY A 589 7.27 40.34 7.03
N ASP A 590 6.79 40.07 8.24
CA ASP A 590 5.41 40.29 8.62
C ASP A 590 5.01 41.72 8.21
N SER A 591 4.37 41.88 7.06
CA SER A 591 3.72 43.13 6.70
C SER A 591 2.35 43.16 7.36
N ALA A 592 2.35 43.29 8.69
CA ALA A 592 1.28 43.94 9.40
C ALA A 592 1.41 45.44 9.15
N GLY A 593 0.38 46.02 8.50
CA GLY A 593 0.00 47.43 8.51
C GLY A 593 1.08 48.51 8.45
N ASP A 594 1.16 49.21 7.32
CA ASP A 594 1.11 50.67 7.36
C ASP A 594 0.84 51.24 5.95
N SER A 595 -0.40 51.68 5.72
CA SER A 595 -0.73 52.58 4.62
C SER A 595 -1.25 53.89 5.21
N ALA A 596 -0.35 54.86 5.37
CA ALA A 596 -0.70 56.23 5.72
C ALA A 596 -0.03 57.23 4.75
N GLY A 597 -0.87 57.83 3.89
CA GLY A 597 -0.68 59.14 3.22
C GLY A 597 0.30 59.21 2.04
N ALA A 598 0.06 59.96 0.96
CA ALA A 598 -1.06 60.80 0.55
C ALA A 598 -0.85 61.27 -0.92
N SER A 599 -1.95 61.74 -1.53
CA SER A 599 -2.05 62.63 -2.72
C SER A 599 -1.84 62.01 -4.13
N SER A 600 -2.64 62.30 -5.16
CA SER A 600 -3.85 63.11 -5.33
C SER A 600 -4.41 62.96 -6.76
N ALA A 601 -5.69 63.35 -6.92
CA ALA A 601 -6.40 63.80 -8.12
C ALA A 601 -6.95 62.76 -9.15
N GLY A 602 -8.29 62.73 -9.29
CA GLY A 602 -8.96 62.07 -10.41
C GLY A 602 -10.48 61.86 -10.33
N ARG A 603 -11.25 62.95 -10.20
CA ARG A 603 -12.71 63.16 -10.45
C ARG A 603 -13.67 61.99 -10.83
N ALA A 604 -14.73 61.89 -10.00
CA ALA A 604 -16.18 62.09 -10.29
C ALA A 604 -17.12 60.95 -10.78
N SER A 605 -18.30 60.92 -10.11
CA SER A 605 -19.64 60.45 -10.55
C SER A 605 -19.87 58.92 -10.55
N THR A 606 -20.88 58.27 -9.96
CA THR A 606 -22.22 58.64 -9.43
C THR A 606 -22.77 57.42 -8.65
N ASP A 607 -23.61 57.65 -7.64
CA ASP A 607 -24.32 56.68 -6.76
C ASP A 607 -25.41 55.82 -7.50
N PRO A 608 -26.31 55.07 -6.80
CA PRO A 608 -26.07 53.80 -6.09
C PRO A 608 -27.14 52.73 -6.42
N ILE A 609 -26.92 51.44 -6.15
CA ILE A 609 -28.04 50.48 -5.93
C ILE A 609 -27.71 49.54 -4.76
N SER A 610 -28.59 49.62 -3.77
CA SER A 610 -28.79 48.74 -2.62
C SER A 610 -29.32 47.36 -3.01
N THR A 611 -28.93 46.29 -2.31
CA THR A 611 -29.89 45.43 -1.57
C THR A 611 -29.18 44.39 -0.68
N GLU A 612 -29.75 44.25 0.51
CA GLU A 612 -29.46 43.30 1.58
C GLU A 612 -29.75 41.84 1.20
N SER A 613 -29.14 40.88 1.91
CA SER A 613 -29.86 39.93 2.80
C SER A 613 -29.16 38.57 2.97
N ARG A 614 -28.55 38.42 4.16
CA ARG A 614 -28.71 37.32 5.15
C ARG A 614 -28.78 35.85 4.68
N PHE A 615 -27.77 35.12 5.13
CA PHE A 615 -27.86 33.93 6.00
C PHE A 615 -29.08 33.01 5.86
N ARG A 616 -28.84 31.83 5.28
CA ARG A 616 -29.14 30.52 5.90
C ARG A 616 -28.04 29.54 5.53
#